data_AF-A0A7V4PBA6-F1
#
_entry.id   AF-A0A7V4PBA6-F1
#
_cell.length_a   1.000
_cell.length_b   1.000
_cell.length_c   1.000
_cell.angle_alpha   90.00
_cell.angle_beta   90.00
_cell.angle_gamma   90.00
#
_symmetry.space_group_name_H-M   'P 1'
#
loop_
_entity.id
_entity.type
_entity.pdbx_description
1 polymer ?
#
loop_
_entity_poly.entity_id
_entity_poly.type
_entity_poly.pdbx_seq_one_letter_code
_entity_poly.pdbx_strand_id
1 'polypeptide(L)'
;MPVSATALRRLTENHRQFLRFIERRVGSREAAEDIVQDAFVRGLEKGGTLRDEESAVAWFYRVLRNGIVDYYRKGAANCSARKDLPGRRAVAPSL
;
A
#
# COMPACT_ATOMS: atom_id res chain seq x y z
N MET A 1 -2.35 -22.22 9.31
CA MET A 1 -3.58 -22.68 8.62
C MET A 1 -3.73 -21.84 7.35
N PRO A 2 -4.03 -22.44 6.19
CA PRO A 2 -4.18 -21.74 4.92
C PRO A 2 -5.43 -20.86 4.89
N VAL A 3 -5.38 -19.78 4.11
CA VAL A 3 -6.51 -18.87 3.86
C VAL A 3 -7.66 -19.63 3.19
N SER A 4 -8.92 -19.34 3.53
CA SER A 4 -10.06 -19.99 2.84
C SER A 4 -10.01 -19.69 1.33
N ALA A 5 -10.06 -20.75 0.52
CA ALA A 5 -10.04 -20.63 -0.95
C ALA A 5 -11.23 -19.79 -1.48
N THR A 6 -12.36 -19.80 -0.79
CA THR A 6 -13.54 -19.00 -1.14
C THR A 6 -13.32 -17.52 -0.89
N ALA A 7 -12.72 -17.17 0.26
CA ALA A 7 -12.37 -15.79 0.58
C ALA A 7 -11.38 -15.22 -0.45
N LEU A 8 -10.36 -16.00 -0.83
CA LEU A 8 -9.41 -15.60 -1.86
C LEU A 8 -10.10 -15.36 -3.21
N ARG A 9 -10.99 -16.26 -3.64
CA ARG A 9 -11.79 -16.09 -4.87
C ARG A 9 -12.57 -14.78 -4.87
N ARG A 10 -13.27 -14.46 -3.77
CA ARG A 10 -14.00 -13.18 -3.63
C ARG A 10 -13.07 -11.97 -3.79
N LEU A 11 -11.87 -12.00 -3.23
CA LEU A 11 -10.91 -10.90 -3.38
C LEU A 11 -10.40 -10.76 -4.82
N THR A 12 -10.11 -11.88 -5.49
CA THR A 12 -9.68 -11.89 -6.89
C THR A 12 -10.78 -11.38 -7.82
N GLU A 13 -12.04 -11.76 -7.61
CA GLU A 13 -13.19 -11.27 -8.37
C GLU A 13 -13.37 -9.74 -8.23
N ASN A 14 -13.09 -9.19 -7.04
CA ASN A 14 -13.21 -7.76 -6.76
C ASN A 14 -11.94 -6.96 -7.08
N HIS A 15 -10.88 -7.60 -7.55
CA HIS A 15 -9.58 -6.96 -7.82
C HIS A 15 -9.69 -5.69 -8.68
N ARG A 16 -10.46 -5.74 -9.76
CA ARG A 16 -10.70 -4.58 -10.64
C ARG A 16 -11.38 -3.41 -9.92
N GLN A 17 -12.25 -3.69 -8.95
CA GLN A 17 -12.91 -2.65 -8.15
C GLN A 17 -11.95 -2.02 -7.15
N PHE A 18 -11.06 -2.82 -6.55
CA PHE A 18 -10.02 -2.33 -5.65
C PHE A 18 -9.02 -1.43 -6.37
N LEU A 19 -8.54 -1.82 -7.56
CA LEU A 19 -7.67 -0.97 -8.37
C LEU A 19 -8.32 0.37 -8.68
N ARG A 20 -9.54 0.38 -9.24
CA ARG A 20 -10.25 1.65 -9.52
C ARG A 20 -10.47 2.50 -8.27
N PHE A 21 -10.73 1.88 -7.12
CA PHE A 21 -10.90 2.59 -5.86
C PHE A 21 -9.60 3.30 -5.43
N ILE A 22 -8.45 2.61 -5.54
CA ILE A 22 -7.15 3.16 -5.17
C ILE A 22 -6.68 4.18 -6.21
N GLU A 23 -6.76 3.87 -7.50
CA GLU A 23 -6.37 4.77 -8.60
C GLU A 23 -7.03 6.15 -8.47
N ARG A 24 -8.32 6.21 -8.15
CA ARG A 24 -9.05 7.47 -7.91
C ARG A 24 -8.54 8.26 -6.71
N ARG A 25 -7.85 7.62 -5.76
CA ARG A 25 -7.28 8.26 -4.57
C ARG A 25 -5.84 8.70 -4.82
N VAL A 26 -5.00 7.81 -5.37
CA VAL A 26 -3.56 8.07 -5.52
C VAL A 26 -3.19 8.75 -6.84
N GLY A 27 -4.07 8.71 -7.85
CA GLY A 27 -3.85 9.36 -9.15
C GLY A 27 -2.80 8.68 -10.04
N SER A 28 -2.21 7.56 -9.60
CA SER A 28 -1.24 6.75 -10.36
C SER A 28 -1.68 5.29 -10.38
N ARG A 29 -1.67 4.70 -11.58
CA ARG A 29 -1.97 3.28 -11.77
C ARG A 29 -0.90 2.38 -11.18
N GLU A 30 0.37 2.71 -11.38
CA GLU A 30 1.51 1.97 -10.83
C GLU A 30 1.45 1.92 -9.29
N ALA A 31 1.24 3.08 -8.65
CA ALA A 31 1.08 3.13 -7.20
C ALA A 31 -0.15 2.35 -6.70
N ALA A 32 -1.23 2.31 -7.48
CA ALA A 32 -2.42 1.54 -7.13
C ALA A 32 -2.15 0.03 -7.20
N GLU A 33 -1.44 -0.42 -8.24
CA GLU A 33 -1.04 -1.82 -8.40
C GLU A 33 -0.14 -2.28 -7.24
N ASP A 34 0.85 -1.47 -6.87
CA ASP A 34 1.73 -1.73 -5.72
C ASP A 34 0.96 -1.88 -4.40
N ILE A 35 0.05 -0.95 -4.10
CA ILE A 35 -0.76 -0.98 -2.87
C ILE A 35 -1.64 -2.23 -2.81
N VAL A 36 -2.23 -2.63 -3.94
CA VAL A 36 -3.06 -3.83 -4.01
C VAL A 36 -2.20 -5.08 -3.75
N GLN A 37 -1.01 -5.18 -4.37
CA GLN A 37 -0.10 -6.31 -4.15
C GLN A 37 0.33 -6.42 -2.69
N ASP A 38 0.78 -5.31 -2.09
CA ASP A 38 1.14 -5.25 -0.66
C ASP A 38 -0.03 -5.68 0.25
N ALA A 39 -1.25 -5.26 -0.08
CA ALA A 39 -2.44 -5.64 0.68
C ALA A 39 -2.75 -7.15 0.58
N PHE A 40 -2.56 -7.76 -0.59
CA PHE A 40 -2.70 -9.21 -0.75
C PHE A 40 -1.66 -9.97 0.05
N VAL A 41 -0.38 -9.58 0.01
CA VAL A 41 0.70 -10.21 0.78
C VAL A 41 0.39 -10.15 2.28
N ARG A 42 0.10 -8.95 2.79
CA ARG A 42 -0.28 -8.75 4.21
C ARG A 42 -1.52 -9.56 4.59
N GLY A 43 -2.43 -9.78 3.65
CA GLY A 43 -3.63 -10.56 3.90
C GLY A 43 -3.40 -12.06 3.95
N LEU A 44 -2.50 -12.58 3.12
CA LEU A 44 -2.05 -13.97 3.19
C LEU A 44 -1.30 -14.24 4.51
N GLU A 45 -0.45 -13.32 4.94
CA GLU A 45 0.27 -13.40 6.22
C GLU A 45 -0.67 -13.38 7.44
N LYS A 46 -1.74 -12.58 7.37
CA LYS A 46 -2.78 -12.49 8.42
C LYS A 46 -3.88 -13.54 8.29
N GLY A 47 -3.63 -14.64 7.57
CA GLY A 47 -4.60 -15.68 7.17
C GLY A 47 -5.51 -16.27 8.26
N GLY A 48 -5.27 -15.99 9.55
CA GLY A 48 -6.19 -16.31 10.64
C GLY A 48 -7.43 -15.42 10.74
N THR A 49 -7.41 -14.19 10.21
CA THR A 49 -8.53 -13.22 10.30
C THR A 49 -9.53 -13.33 9.13
N LEU A 50 -9.10 -13.89 8.00
CA LEU A 50 -9.91 -14.12 6.79
C LEU A 50 -10.82 -15.37 6.90
N ARG A 51 -11.29 -15.68 8.11
CA ARG A 51 -12.17 -16.84 8.36
C ARG A 51 -13.64 -16.55 8.07
N ASP A 52 -14.04 -15.28 8.08
CA ASP A 52 -15.41 -14.88 7.84
C ASP A 52 -15.60 -14.47 6.36
N GLU A 53 -16.09 -15.40 5.55
CA GLU A 53 -16.23 -15.28 4.10
C GLU A 53 -17.11 -14.09 3.68
N GLU A 54 -18.14 -13.76 4.48
CA GLU A 54 -19.05 -12.63 4.22
C GLU A 54 -18.38 -11.27 4.44
N SER A 55 -17.33 -11.21 5.26
CA SER A 55 -16.65 -9.95 5.61
C SER A 55 -15.28 -9.77 4.95
N ALA A 56 -14.81 -10.73 4.15
CA ALA A 56 -13.48 -10.67 3.53
C ALA A 56 -13.26 -9.41 2.68
N VAL A 57 -14.26 -9.01 1.89
CA VAL A 57 -14.20 -7.81 1.04
C VAL A 57 -14.15 -6.53 1.88
N ALA A 58 -15.00 -6.42 2.90
CA ALA A 58 -15.06 -5.26 3.79
C ALA A 58 -13.75 -5.10 4.59
N TRP A 59 -13.22 -6.20 5.10
CA TRP A 59 -11.92 -6.24 5.75
C TRP A 59 -10.80 -5.84 4.78
N PHE A 60 -10.84 -6.32 3.54
CA PHE A 60 -9.81 -5.98 2.55
C PHE A 60 -9.82 -4.49 2.20
N TYR A 61 -10.98 -3.86 2.09
CA TYR A 61 -11.07 -2.39 1.97
C TYR A 61 -10.41 -1.65 3.14
N ARG A 62 -10.45 -2.21 4.36
CA ARG A 62 -9.73 -1.64 5.52
C ARG A 62 -8.22 -1.76 5.34
N VAL A 63 -7.72 -2.90 4.84
CA VAL A 63 -6.30 -3.09 4.51
C VAL A 63 -5.85 -2.11 3.43
N LEU A 64 -6.62 -1.95 2.35
CA LEU A 64 -6.31 -1.01 1.26
C LEU A 64 -6.27 0.44 1.75
N ARG A 65 -7.20 0.84 2.63
CA ARG A 65 -7.18 2.18 3.25
C ARG A 65 -5.89 2.42 4.03
N ASN A 66 -5.43 1.43 4.79
CA ASN A 66 -4.14 1.53 5.49
C ASN A 66 -2.97 1.64 4.50
N GLY A 67 -3.00 0.89 3.39
CA GLY A 67 -2.00 0.97 2.33
C GLY A 67 -1.93 2.34 1.67
N ILE A 68 -3.08 2.98 1.41
CA ILE A 68 -3.14 4.37 0.90
C ILE A 68 -2.47 5.34 1.89
N VAL A 69 -2.79 5.22 3.18
CA VAL A 69 -2.17 6.08 4.21
C VAL A 69 -0.66 5.87 4.27
N ASP A 70 -0.20 4.61 4.22
CA ASP A 70 1.22 4.26 4.19
C ASP A 70 1.92 4.85 2.95
N TYR A 71 1.30 4.80 1.77
CA TYR A 71 1.81 5.40 0.54
C TYR A 71 2.08 6.90 0.70
N TYR A 72 1.10 7.65 1.21
CA TYR A 72 1.28 9.09 1.44
C TYR A 72 2.29 9.40 2.54
N ARG A 73 2.35 8.57 3.60
CA ARG A 73 3.34 8.73 4.67
C ARG A 73 4.77 8.52 4.16
N LYS A 74 5.00 7.53 3.28
CA LYS A 74 6.31 7.30 2.64
C LYS A 74 6.68 8.45 1.69
N GLY A 75 5.72 8.97 0.93
CA GLY A 75 5.93 10.16 0.10
C GLY A 75 6.32 11.40 0.92
N ALA A 76 5.66 11.62 2.05
CA ALA A 76 5.99 12.71 2.98
C ALA A 76 7.36 12.51 3.66
N ALA A 77 7.71 11.28 4.05
CA ALA A 77 9.01 10.95 4.63
C ALA A 77 10.17 11.14 3.64
N ASN A 78 9.96 10.82 2.35
CA ASN A 78 10.92 11.12 1.29
C ASN A 78 11.03 12.62 0.98
N CYS A 79 9.96 13.40 1.21
CA CYS A 79 10.00 14.85 1.10
C CYS A 79 10.74 15.51 2.29
N SER A 80 10.59 14.98 3.51
CA SER A 80 11.33 15.46 4.67
C SER A 80 12.80 15.06 4.63
N ALA A 81 13.13 13.82 4.21
CA ALA A 81 14.52 13.35 4.13
C ALA A 81 15.36 14.09 3.07
N ARG A 82 14.73 14.69 2.04
CA ARG A 82 15.43 15.53 1.05
C ARG A 82 15.65 16.97 1.52
N LYS A 83 15.05 17.40 2.64
CA LYS A 83 15.16 18.78 3.14
C LYS A 83 16.26 18.97 4.18
N ASP A 84 16.92 17.89 4.59
CA ASP A 84 18.00 17.89 5.59
C ASP A 84 19.35 17.47 5.00
N LEU A 85 19.76 18.07 3.88
CA LEU A 85 21.17 18.10 3.51
C LEU A 85 21.78 19.42 4.06
N PRO A 86 22.36 19.45 5.27
CA PRO A 86 23.09 20.63 5.72
C PRO A 86 24.32 20.81 4.84
N GLY A 87 24.29 21.90 4.07
CA GLY A 87 25.42 22.62 3.49
C GLY A 87 26.72 21.85 3.33
N ARG A 88 26.90 21.23 2.16
CA ARG A 88 28.22 21.27 1.50
C ARG A 88 28.48 22.73 1.13
N ARG A 89 28.94 23.51 2.13
CA ARG A 89 29.56 24.80 1.86
C ARG A 89 30.84 24.49 1.11
N ALA A 90 30.81 24.78 -0.19
CA ALA A 90 32.00 24.86 -1.00
C ALA A 90 33.01 25.78 -0.30
N VAL A 91 34.18 25.23 0.03
CA VAL A 91 35.41 26.01 0.08
C VAL A 91 36.45 25.15 -0.66
N ALA A 92 36.58 25.44 -1.94
CA ALA A 92 37.83 25.27 -2.65
C ALA A 92 38.37 26.69 -2.92
N PRO A 93 39.61 26.84 -3.38
CA PRO A 93 40.88 26.53 -2.71
C PRO A 93 41.64 27.85 -2.46
N SER A 94 42.65 27.89 -1.60
CA SER A 94 43.73 28.90 -1.66
C SER A 94 44.92 28.51 -0.78
N LEU A 95 46.06 28.34 -1.47
CA LEU A 95 47.47 28.32 -1.03
C LEU A 95 47.94 27.11 -0.19
#